data_AF-A0A7S1UJQ5-F1
#
_entry.id   AF-A0A7S1UJQ5-F1
#
_cell.length_a   1.000
_cell.length_b   1.000
_cell.length_c   1.000
_cell.angle_alpha   90.00
_cell.angle_beta   90.00
_cell.angle_gamma   90.00
#
_symmetry.space_group_name_H-M   'P 1'
#
loop_
_entity.id
_entity.type
_entity.pdbx_description
1 polymer ?
#
loop_
_entity_poly.entity_id
_entity_poly.type
_entity_poly.pdbx_seq_one_letter_code
_entity_poly.pdbx_strand_id
1 'polypeptide(L)'
;GDAEMGNKAAKVVRLASLGAEGGGGESLFWSIHDQGAGGNGNVLKELVEPCGADISYGALRSVNMSGDGAAAATTAAAAGAELTPLELWSAEYQENYGALVEPAKLPALLALGARERCPVTVVGTTTDTGCIRLVRDGGAGSDAAIVDLPLRDILHAPRRTYAYEHASASAGDAPSDDD
;
A
#
# COMPACT_ATOMS: atom_id res chain seq x y z
N GLY A 1 9.98 12.61 -0.25
CA GLY A 1 10.63 11.35 -0.64
C GLY A 1 12.09 11.43 -0.30
N ASP A 2 12.64 10.34 0.20
CA ASP A 2 14.05 10.05 0.36
C ASP A 2 14.55 9.19 -0.82
N ALA A 3 15.27 9.81 -1.75
CA ALA A 3 15.79 9.12 -2.92
C ALA A 3 16.76 7.97 -2.58
N GLU A 4 17.42 8.01 -1.42
CA GLU A 4 18.26 6.89 -0.98
C GLU A 4 17.40 5.67 -0.63
N MET A 5 16.30 5.89 0.10
CA MET A 5 15.35 4.83 0.43
C MET A 5 14.68 4.26 -0.82
N GLY A 6 14.27 5.12 -1.76
CA GLY A 6 13.72 4.67 -3.05
C GLY A 6 14.68 3.77 -3.83
N ASN A 7 15.97 4.11 -3.86
CA ASN A 7 16.99 3.28 -4.51
C ASN A 7 17.20 1.94 -3.78
N LYS A 8 17.22 1.94 -2.45
CA LYS A 8 17.33 0.70 -1.64
C LYS A 8 16.14 -0.22 -1.91
N ALA A 9 14.92 0.32 -1.87
CA ALA A 9 13.70 -0.42 -2.13
C ALA A 9 13.67 -0.98 -3.56
N ALA A 10 13.98 -0.16 -4.58
CA ALA A 10 14.06 -0.60 -5.97
C ALA A 10 15.09 -1.73 -6.16
N LYS A 11 16.23 -1.67 -5.46
CA LYS A 11 17.25 -2.72 -5.50
C LYS A 11 16.74 -4.02 -4.88
N VAL A 12 16.09 -3.97 -3.72
CA VAL A 12 15.48 -5.15 -3.09
C VAL A 12 14.41 -5.76 -3.99
N VAL A 13 13.49 -4.94 -4.52
CA VAL A 13 12.45 -5.38 -5.45
C VAL A 13 13.06 -6.11 -6.64
N ARG A 14 14.07 -5.51 -7.30
CA ARG A 14 14.75 -6.12 -8.44
C ARG A 14 15.38 -7.48 -8.09
N LEU A 15 16.10 -7.55 -6.98
CA LEU A 15 16.80 -8.78 -6.58
C LEU A 15 15.83 -9.88 -6.13
N ALA A 16 14.79 -9.52 -5.38
CA ALA A 16 13.74 -10.44 -4.95
C ALA A 16 12.97 -11.02 -6.14
N SER A 17 12.67 -10.20 -7.16
CA SER A 17 12.03 -10.67 -8.39
C SER A 17 12.90 -11.63 -9.21
N LEU A 18 14.22 -11.68 -8.97
CA LEU A 18 15.18 -12.56 -9.64
C LEU A 18 15.71 -13.70 -8.74
N GLY A 19 15.07 -13.93 -7.58
CA GLY A 19 15.41 -15.02 -6.65
C GLY A 19 16.56 -14.72 -5.67
N ALA A 20 16.61 -13.50 -5.13
CA ALA A 20 17.57 -12.98 -4.13
C ALA A 20 19.04 -12.83 -4.56
N GLU A 21 19.54 -13.74 -5.39
CA GLU A 21 20.92 -13.78 -5.90
C GLU A 21 21.05 -13.17 -7.31
N GLY A 22 19.96 -12.70 -7.93
CA GLY A 22 20.00 -12.02 -9.22
C GLY A 22 20.33 -12.90 -10.44
N GLY A 23 20.40 -14.23 -10.25
CA GLY A 23 20.89 -15.20 -11.24
C GLY A 23 19.83 -16.04 -11.95
N GLY A 24 18.55 -15.66 -11.89
CA GLY A 24 17.46 -16.40 -12.57
C GLY A 24 16.75 -17.44 -11.70
N GLY A 25 16.72 -17.24 -10.38
CA GLY A 25 15.86 -18.01 -9.48
C GLY A 25 14.40 -17.54 -9.56
N GLU A 26 13.51 -18.28 -8.91
CA GLU A 26 12.10 -17.87 -8.82
C GLU A 26 11.93 -16.58 -8.02
N SER A 27 10.95 -15.77 -8.42
CA SER A 27 10.53 -14.60 -7.65
C SER A 27 10.20 -14.97 -6.20
N LEU A 28 10.65 -14.12 -5.28
CA LEU A 28 10.24 -14.18 -3.87
C LEU A 28 8.82 -13.64 -3.65
N PHE A 29 8.33 -12.80 -4.56
CA PHE A 29 6.98 -12.24 -4.51
C PHE A 29 6.02 -13.13 -5.27
N TRP A 30 4.88 -13.40 -4.65
CA TRP A 30 3.69 -13.85 -5.35
C TRP A 30 3.07 -12.67 -6.13
N SER A 31 2.93 -11.54 -5.46
CA SER A 31 2.52 -10.25 -6.04
C SER A 31 3.18 -9.11 -5.26
N ILE A 32 3.29 -7.95 -5.91
CA ILE A 32 3.85 -6.73 -5.31
C ILE A 32 3.09 -5.52 -5.87
N HIS A 33 2.90 -4.50 -5.04
CA HIS A 33 2.23 -3.27 -5.39
C HIS A 33 2.90 -2.09 -4.69
N ASP A 34 3.17 -1.01 -5.43
CA ASP A 34 3.73 0.22 -4.88
C ASP A 34 2.68 0.99 -4.08
N GLN A 35 3.10 1.69 -3.03
CA GLN A 35 2.17 2.49 -2.25
C GLN A 35 2.05 3.90 -2.83
N GLY A 36 0.91 4.14 -3.46
CA GLY A 36 0.49 5.45 -3.96
C GLY A 36 -0.69 5.99 -3.16
N ALA A 37 -1.71 6.45 -3.89
CA ALA A 37 -2.92 7.05 -3.34
C ALA A 37 -3.73 6.07 -2.48
N GLY A 38 -4.27 6.57 -1.35
CA GLY A 38 -5.06 5.76 -0.42
C GLY A 38 -4.24 4.88 0.53
N GLY A 39 -2.91 4.98 0.48
CA GLY A 39 -2.00 4.46 1.51
C GLY A 39 -1.99 2.94 1.66
N ASN A 40 -1.67 2.48 2.86
CA ASN A 40 -1.63 1.06 3.22
C ASN A 40 -2.96 0.35 2.93
N GLY A 41 -4.07 1.02 3.22
CA GLY A 41 -5.40 0.46 3.01
C GLY A 41 -5.71 0.17 1.55
N ASN A 42 -5.20 0.98 0.61
CA ASN A 42 -5.39 0.69 -0.81
C ASN A 42 -4.53 -0.46 -1.29
N VAL A 43 -3.24 -0.43 -0.96
CA VAL A 43 -2.27 -1.44 -1.38
C VAL A 43 -2.64 -2.82 -0.84
N LEU A 44 -2.91 -2.90 0.47
CA LEU A 44 -3.10 -4.19 1.13
C LEU A 44 -4.42 -4.85 0.72
N LYS A 45 -5.51 -4.10 0.52
CA LYS A 45 -6.79 -4.69 0.09
C LYS A 45 -6.70 -5.26 -1.33
N GLU A 46 -5.95 -4.60 -2.23
CA GLU A 46 -5.77 -5.04 -3.61
C GLU A 46 -4.85 -6.27 -3.69
N LEU A 47 -3.80 -6.33 -2.86
CA LEU A 47 -2.88 -7.48 -2.81
C LEU A 47 -3.54 -8.78 -2.36
N VAL A 48 -4.57 -8.70 -1.51
CA VAL A 48 -5.17 -9.86 -0.84
C VAL A 48 -6.54 -10.21 -1.41
N GLU A 49 -7.02 -9.50 -2.44
CA GLU A 49 -8.24 -9.86 -3.16
C GLU A 49 -8.04 -11.16 -3.97
N PRO A 50 -9.02 -12.10 -3.97
CA PRO A 50 -10.33 -12.05 -3.29
C PRO A 50 -10.34 -12.65 -1.88
N CYS A 51 -9.22 -13.18 -1.40
CA CYS A 51 -9.18 -14.04 -0.22
C CYS A 51 -9.37 -13.27 1.10
N GLY A 52 -8.79 -12.07 1.23
CA GLY A 52 -8.78 -11.32 2.49
C GLY A 52 -7.49 -11.49 3.31
N ALA A 53 -7.38 -10.77 4.42
CA ALA A 53 -6.22 -10.82 5.30
C ALA A 53 -6.48 -10.22 6.68
N ASP A 54 -5.70 -10.69 7.66
CA ASP A 54 -5.58 -10.06 8.97
C ASP A 54 -4.26 -9.31 9.05
N ILE A 55 -4.34 -8.00 9.24
CA ILE A 55 -3.22 -7.08 9.36
C ILE A 55 -3.08 -6.68 10.83
N SER A 56 -1.89 -6.87 11.42
CA SER A 56 -1.58 -6.40 12.77
C SER A 56 -1.38 -4.89 12.78
N TYR A 57 -2.10 -4.23 13.66
CA TYR A 57 -1.95 -2.80 13.90
C TYR A 57 -0.53 -2.41 14.34
N GLY A 58 0.07 -3.14 15.29
CA GLY A 58 1.42 -2.84 15.77
C GLY A 58 2.49 -3.07 14.71
N ALA A 59 2.36 -4.14 13.93
CA ALA A 59 3.29 -4.45 12.84
C ALA A 59 3.21 -3.38 11.75
N LEU A 60 1.99 -2.99 11.32
CA LEU A 60 1.81 -1.92 10.32
C LEU A 60 2.35 -0.57 10.83
N ARG A 61 2.19 -0.27 12.13
CA ARG A 61 2.77 0.92 12.74
C ARG A 61 4.30 0.90 12.68
N SER A 62 4.93 -0.25 12.88
CA SER A 62 6.40 -0.37 12.87
C SER A 62 7.03 -0.11 11.50
N VAL A 63 6.34 -0.45 10.41
CA VAL A 63 6.77 -0.14 9.02
C VAL A 63 7.07 1.35 8.89
N ASN A 64 6.15 2.17 9.37
CA ASN A 64 6.14 3.62 9.14
C ASN A 64 7.12 4.38 10.06
N MET A 65 7.71 3.69 11.03
CA MET A 65 8.68 4.24 11.97
C MET A 65 10.12 3.79 11.70
N SER A 66 10.39 3.03 10.63
CA SER A 66 11.70 2.40 10.38
C SER A 66 12.67 3.15 9.45
N GLY A 67 12.30 4.34 8.94
CA GLY A 67 13.19 5.21 8.13
C GLY A 67 13.99 6.23 8.96
N ASP A 68 14.79 7.08 8.31
CA ASP A 68 15.38 8.30 8.92
C ASP A 68 14.28 9.30 9.37
N GLY A 69 13.07 9.13 8.81
CA GLY A 69 11.79 9.65 9.32
C GLY A 69 11.41 9.14 10.70
N ALA A 70 12.16 8.21 11.29
CA ALA A 70 12.56 8.16 12.70
C ALA A 70 12.28 9.47 13.41
N ALA A 71 12.98 10.52 12.96
CA ALA A 71 13.00 11.88 13.50
C ALA A 71 11.67 12.66 13.31
N ALA A 72 10.93 12.42 12.22
CA ALA A 72 9.68 13.15 11.90
C ALA A 72 8.43 12.44 12.44
N ALA A 73 8.43 11.11 12.48
CA ALA A 73 7.49 10.33 13.27
C ALA A 73 7.79 10.45 14.77
N THR A 74 9.04 10.72 15.18
CA THR A 74 9.35 11.07 16.59
C THR A 74 8.96 12.48 16.95
N THR A 75 8.65 13.44 16.08
CA THR A 75 8.02 14.68 16.58
C THR A 75 6.55 14.45 16.96
N ALA A 76 5.85 13.52 16.30
CA ALA A 76 4.52 13.05 16.74
C ALA A 76 4.60 12.06 17.92
N ALA A 77 5.52 11.08 17.86
CA ALA A 77 5.68 10.06 18.90
C ALA A 77 6.40 10.58 20.17
N ALA A 78 7.29 11.57 20.07
CA ALA A 78 7.86 12.27 21.23
C ALA A 78 6.90 13.30 21.83
N ALA A 79 5.80 13.61 21.14
CA ALA A 79 4.65 14.34 21.70
C ALA A 79 3.59 13.39 22.31
N GLY A 80 3.85 12.09 22.42
CA GLY A 80 2.91 11.11 22.97
C GLY A 80 1.67 10.89 22.09
N ALA A 81 1.67 11.33 20.83
CA ALA A 81 0.57 11.12 19.90
C ALA A 81 0.74 9.77 19.19
N GLU A 82 0.00 8.76 19.65
CA GLU A 82 -0.20 7.53 18.89
C GLU A 82 -0.95 7.88 17.59
N LEU A 83 -0.41 7.50 16.42
CA LEU A 83 -1.15 7.58 15.16
C LEU A 83 -2.46 6.81 15.32
N THR A 84 -3.58 7.42 14.97
CA THR A 84 -4.86 6.74 15.00
C THR A 84 -4.89 5.63 13.95
N PRO A 85 -5.73 4.58 14.13
CA PRO A 85 -5.89 3.53 13.12
C PRO A 85 -6.25 4.05 11.73
N LEU A 86 -7.05 5.13 11.66
CA LEU A 86 -7.40 5.77 10.39
C LEU A 86 -6.17 6.39 9.74
N GLU A 87 -5.40 7.18 10.48
CA GLU A 87 -4.17 7.81 9.97
C GLU A 87 -3.18 6.75 9.49
N LEU A 88 -2.99 5.66 10.25
CA LEU A 88 -2.12 4.57 9.84
C LEU A 88 -2.57 3.89 8.55
N TRP A 89 -3.89 3.70 8.40
CA TRP A 89 -4.50 3.00 7.27
C TRP A 89 -4.48 3.83 5.99
N SER A 90 -4.81 5.12 6.07
CA SER A 90 -4.91 6.00 4.90
C SER A 90 -3.65 6.79 4.59
N ALA A 91 -2.64 6.79 5.46
CA ALA A 91 -1.43 7.57 5.24
C ALA A 91 -0.66 7.11 4.00
N GLU A 92 -0.21 8.10 3.22
CA GLU A 92 0.50 7.91 1.97
C GLU A 92 2.00 8.06 2.16
N TYR A 93 2.62 7.05 2.78
CA TYR A 93 4.07 7.03 2.94
C TYR A 93 4.76 6.89 1.58
N GLN A 94 5.89 7.56 1.40
CA GLN A 94 6.66 7.47 0.17
C GLN A 94 7.73 6.38 0.28
N GLU A 95 8.09 5.83 -0.87
CA GLU A 95 9.06 4.73 -1.05
C GLU A 95 8.68 3.41 -0.36
N ASN A 96 7.38 3.15 -0.22
CA ASN A 96 6.85 1.94 0.39
C ASN A 96 6.21 1.01 -0.66
N TYR A 97 6.28 -0.30 -0.42
CA TYR A 97 5.74 -1.36 -1.28
C TYR A 97 5.07 -2.40 -0.39
N GLY A 98 3.88 -2.86 -0.80
CA GLY A 98 3.26 -4.05 -0.25
C GLY A 98 3.60 -5.27 -1.12
N ALA A 99 3.88 -6.41 -0.51
CA ALA A 99 4.12 -7.65 -1.25
C ALA A 99 3.45 -8.84 -0.57
N LEU A 100 2.89 -9.74 -1.37
CA LEU A 100 2.45 -11.06 -0.95
C LEU A 100 3.59 -12.05 -1.16
N VAL A 101 3.92 -12.82 -0.12
CA VAL A 101 5.10 -13.69 -0.09
C VAL A 101 4.72 -15.02 0.55
N GLU A 102 5.13 -16.12 -0.08
CA GLU A 102 4.96 -17.45 0.50
C GLU A 102 5.81 -17.59 1.77
N PRO A 103 5.32 -18.24 2.84
CA PRO A 103 6.07 -18.40 4.09
C PRO A 103 7.46 -19.01 3.91
N ALA A 104 7.64 -19.92 2.95
CA ALA A 104 8.92 -20.55 2.64
C ALA A 104 9.96 -19.57 2.05
N LYS A 105 9.50 -18.51 1.37
CA LYS A 105 10.35 -17.51 0.71
C LYS A 105 10.64 -16.29 1.60
N LEU A 106 9.87 -16.12 2.67
CA LEU A 106 10.01 -15.01 3.62
C LEU A 106 11.42 -14.87 4.24
N PRO A 107 12.09 -15.95 4.71
CA PRO A 107 13.43 -15.82 5.30
C PRO A 107 14.46 -15.23 4.31
N ALA A 108 14.37 -15.59 3.02
CA ALA A 108 15.24 -15.06 1.99
C ALA A 108 14.99 -13.57 1.75
N LEU A 109 13.71 -13.14 1.76
CA LEU A 109 13.36 -11.73 1.61
C LEU A 109 13.84 -10.87 2.80
N LEU A 110 13.68 -11.37 4.04
CA LEU A 110 14.17 -10.68 5.24
C LEU A 110 15.70 -10.55 5.23
N ALA A 111 16.41 -11.61 4.83
CA ALA A 111 17.86 -11.57 4.70
C ALA A 111 18.32 -10.59 3.62
N LEU A 112 17.61 -10.54 2.48
CA LEU A 112 17.86 -9.58 1.41
C LEU A 112 17.63 -8.13 1.88
N GLY A 113 16.52 -7.86 2.56
CA GLY A 113 16.23 -6.54 3.13
C GLY A 113 17.32 -6.09 4.09
N ALA A 114 17.76 -6.97 5.00
CA ALA A 114 18.86 -6.69 5.92
C ALA A 114 20.18 -6.41 5.18
N ARG A 115 20.53 -7.21 4.17
CA ARG A 115 21.73 -7.03 3.33
C ARG A 115 21.75 -5.66 2.66
N GLU A 116 20.61 -5.23 2.12
CA GLU A 116 20.47 -3.96 1.39
C GLU A 116 20.12 -2.77 2.28
N ARG A 117 20.03 -2.97 3.61
CA ARG A 117 19.59 -1.97 4.59
C ARG A 117 18.23 -1.35 4.23
N CYS A 118 17.33 -2.18 3.71
CA CYS A 118 15.95 -1.86 3.39
C CYS A 118 15.05 -2.59 4.39
N PRO A 119 14.34 -1.88 5.28
CA PRO A 119 13.42 -2.50 6.23
C PRO A 119 12.36 -3.34 5.52
N VAL A 120 12.11 -4.55 6.02
CA VAL A 120 11.04 -5.44 5.58
C VAL A 120 10.30 -5.90 6.83
N THR A 121 9.00 -5.69 6.87
CA THR A 121 8.16 -6.04 8.03
C THR A 121 6.99 -6.89 7.56
N VAL A 122 6.73 -7.99 8.27
CA VAL A 122 5.53 -8.79 8.06
C VAL A 122 4.38 -8.10 8.80
N VAL A 123 3.41 -7.60 8.05
CA VAL A 123 2.28 -6.84 8.63
C VAL A 123 1.04 -7.68 8.87
N GLY A 124 0.94 -8.88 8.29
CA GLY A 124 -0.26 -9.69 8.37
C GLY A 124 -0.16 -11.03 7.68
N THR A 125 -1.28 -11.74 7.64
CA THR A 125 -1.42 -13.05 6.97
C THR A 125 -2.71 -13.07 6.17
N THR A 126 -2.66 -13.64 4.96
CA THR A 126 -3.87 -13.84 4.15
C THR A 126 -4.83 -14.82 4.81
N THR A 127 -6.10 -14.64 4.54
CA THR A 127 -7.19 -15.51 5.00
C THR A 127 -8.06 -15.87 3.81
N ASP A 128 -9.04 -16.77 3.98
CA ASP A 128 -10.06 -17.07 2.96
C ASP A 128 -11.44 -16.50 3.35
N THR A 129 -11.46 -15.41 4.11
CA THR A 129 -12.70 -14.83 4.66
C THR A 129 -13.42 -13.88 3.69
N GLY A 130 -12.74 -13.39 2.67
CA GLY A 130 -13.19 -12.32 1.78
C GLY A 130 -13.14 -10.92 2.42
N CYS A 131 -12.59 -10.78 3.63
CA CYS A 131 -12.47 -9.53 4.35
C CYS A 131 -11.01 -9.15 4.59
N ILE A 132 -10.70 -7.86 4.52
CA ILE A 132 -9.46 -7.33 5.06
C ILE A 132 -9.73 -6.69 6.42
N ARG A 133 -8.95 -7.10 7.42
CA ARG A 133 -9.12 -6.66 8.81
C ARG A 133 -7.84 -6.06 9.35
N LEU A 134 -7.95 -4.91 10.02
CA LEU A 134 -6.88 -4.35 10.84
C LEU A 134 -7.16 -4.71 12.29
N VAL A 135 -6.31 -5.52 12.91
CA VAL A 135 -6.56 -6.12 14.23
C VAL A 135 -5.59 -5.55 15.26
N ARG A 136 -6.07 -5.23 16.47
CA ARG A 136 -5.19 -4.84 17.59
C ARG A 136 -4.28 -6.00 17.99
N ASP A 137 -3.07 -5.69 18.43
CA ASP A 137 -2.12 -6.72 18.88
C ASP A 137 -2.68 -7.52 20.05
N GLY A 138 -2.54 -8.85 20.01
CA GLY A 138 -3.07 -9.77 21.01
C GLY A 138 -4.59 -9.96 20.98
N GLY A 139 -5.31 -9.31 20.07
CA GLY A 139 -6.73 -9.54 19.82
C GLY A 139 -6.97 -10.64 18.79
N ALA A 140 -8.05 -11.41 18.97
CA ALA A 140 -8.50 -12.43 18.02
C ALA A 140 -10.00 -12.29 17.77
N GLY A 141 -10.43 -12.59 16.54
CA GLY A 141 -11.84 -12.51 16.13
C GLY A 141 -12.30 -11.11 15.74
N SER A 142 -13.58 -11.00 15.37
CA SER A 142 -14.22 -9.77 14.87
C SER A 142 -14.20 -8.62 15.88
N ASP A 143 -14.33 -8.92 17.17
CA ASP A 143 -14.40 -7.91 18.22
C ASP A 143 -13.06 -7.18 18.47
N ALA A 144 -11.96 -7.74 17.95
CA ALA A 144 -10.64 -7.14 17.99
C ALA A 144 -10.29 -6.34 16.71
N ALA A 145 -11.15 -6.41 15.69
CA ALA A 145 -10.94 -5.72 14.42
C ALA A 145 -11.28 -4.22 14.57
N ILE A 146 -10.30 -3.38 14.29
CA ILE A 146 -10.44 -1.92 14.21
C ILE A 146 -11.05 -1.52 12.86
N VAL A 147 -10.65 -2.26 11.81
CA VAL A 147 -11.19 -2.17 10.46
C VAL A 147 -11.63 -3.58 10.08
N ASP A 148 -12.83 -3.72 9.52
CA ASP A 148 -13.33 -4.97 8.96
C ASP A 148 -14.11 -4.63 7.69
N LEU A 149 -13.49 -4.89 6.54
CA LEU A 149 -14.01 -4.48 5.24
C LEU A 149 -14.14 -5.69 4.31
N PRO A 150 -15.36 -6.03 3.87
CA PRO A 150 -15.56 -7.00 2.80
C PRO A 150 -14.95 -6.50 1.49
N LEU A 151 -14.01 -7.25 0.91
CA LEU A 151 -13.25 -6.81 -0.27
C LEU A 151 -14.16 -6.57 -1.49
N ARG A 152 -15.13 -7.46 -1.69
CA ARG A 152 -16.09 -7.39 -2.80
C ARG A 152 -16.84 -6.06 -2.84
N ASP A 153 -17.13 -5.48 -1.68
CA ASP A 153 -17.95 -4.27 -1.57
C ASP A 153 -17.12 -3.00 -1.80
N ILE A 154 -15.83 -3.03 -1.50
CA ILE A 154 -14.95 -1.85 -1.54
C ILE A 154 -14.10 -1.76 -2.82
N LEU A 155 -13.92 -2.85 -3.56
CA LEU A 155 -13.06 -2.90 -4.76
C LEU A 155 -13.83 -2.75 -6.08
N HIS A 156 -15.14 -2.95 -6.08
CA HIS A 156 -15.95 -2.94 -7.31
C HIS A 156 -16.96 -1.80 -7.32
N ALA A 157 -16.50 -0.60 -7.69
CA ALA A 157 -17.41 0.51 -7.95
C ALA A 157 -18.15 0.29 -9.29
N PRO A 158 -19.47 0.58 -9.37
CA PRO A 158 -20.20 0.51 -10.63
C PRO A 158 -19.65 1.53 -11.63
N ARG A 159 -19.60 1.14 -12.92
CA ARG A 159 -19.15 2.04 -13.99
C ARG A 159 -20.06 3.26 -14.07
N ARG A 160 -19.45 4.45 -14.06
CA ARG A 160 -20.18 5.71 -14.30
C ARG A 160 -20.28 5.99 -15.80
N THR A 161 -21.48 6.28 -16.27
CA THR A 161 -21.73 6.75 -17.64
C THR A 161 -21.87 8.26 -17.62
N TYR A 162 -21.06 8.94 -18.43
CA TYR A 162 -21.15 10.39 -18.60
C TYR A 162 -21.81 10.68 -19.94
N ALA A 163 -22.92 11.42 -19.93
CA ALA A 163 -23.50 12.01 -21.14
C ALA A 163 -22.88 13.39 -21.35
N TYR A 164 -22.25 13.60 -22.51
CA TYR A 164 -21.67 14.88 -22.88
C TYR A 164 -22.50 15.49 -24.00
N GLU A 165 -23.13 16.64 -23.74
CA GLU A 165 -23.81 17.44 -24.76
C GLU A 165 -22.87 18.59 -25.18
N HIS A 166 -22.49 18.62 -26.46
CA HIS A 166 -21.85 19.79 -27.04
C HIS A 166 -22.91 20.87 -27.24
N ALA A 167 -22.76 22.02 -26.57
CA ALA A 167 -23.47 23.22 -26.98
C ALA A 167 -22.99 23.60 -28.38
N SER A 168 -23.85 23.52 -29.39
CA SER A 168 -23.57 24.06 -30.71
C SER A 168 -23.36 25.56 -30.58
N ALA A 169 -22.20 26.07 -31.01
CA ALA A 169 -21.99 27.50 -31.13
C ALA A 169 -23.07 28.08 -32.06
N SER A 170 -23.88 29.01 -31.55
CA SER A 170 -24.74 29.82 -32.39
C SER A 170 -23.85 30.60 -33.35
N ALA A 171 -24.08 30.46 -34.66
CA ALA A 171 -23.48 31.30 -35.68
C ALA A 171 -23.94 32.75 -35.44
N GLY A 172 -23.17 33.52 -34.67
CA GLY A 172 -23.40 34.92 -34.38
C GLY A 172 -22.41 35.78 -35.17
N ASP A 173 -22.98 36.62 -36.05
CA ASP A 173 -22.40 37.75 -36.78
C ASP A 173 -21.02 37.59 -37.43
N ALA A 174 -21.05 37.36 -38.75
CA ALA A 174 -19.97 37.83 -39.62
C ALA A 174 -20.04 39.36 -39.67
N PRO A 175 -18.93 40.09 -39.45
CA PRO A 175 -18.92 41.54 -39.62
C PRO A 175 -19.23 41.90 -41.07
N SER A 176 -20.16 42.83 -41.28
CA SER A 176 -20.44 43.43 -42.59
C SER A 176 -19.27 44.32 -42.99
N ASP A 177 -18.59 43.97 -44.09
CA ASP A 177 -17.69 44.87 -44.79
C ASP A 177 -18.54 45.99 -45.44
N ASP A 178 -18.58 47.17 -44.80
CA ASP A 178 -18.98 48.42 -45.45
C ASP A 178 -17.72 49.20 -45.86
N ASP A 179 -17.76 49.71 -47.09
CA ASP A 179 -16.73 50.29 -47.98
C ASP A 179 -15.69 51.27 -47.38
#